data_AF-A0A2M8Q1C1-F1
#
_entry.id   AF-A0A2M8Q1C1-F1
#
_cell.length_a   1.000
_cell.length_b   1.000
_cell.length_c   1.000
_cell.angle_alpha   90.00
_cell.angle_beta   90.00
_cell.angle_gamma   90.00
#
_symmetry.space_group_name_H-M   'P 1'
#
loop_
_entity.id
_entity.type
_entity.pdbx_description
1 polymer ?
#
loop_
_entity_poly.entity_id
_entity_poly.type
_entity_poly.pdbx_seq_one_letter_code
_entity_poly.pdbx_strand_id
1 'polypeptide(L)'
;MPTPFTHLIKAQQLLDDERLPVAAKGVLLQELPSFLLGNVAPDAHHMAKDQGVRRETTHFYHYAPQIDPLATVKILQDYPQLSATQIQRLDHRVFVAGYLAHLAIDEIWATEVVYPFWFGEWGDRQQRHFAFTSLMALLDKRDYERMPSGFYDLLQRAEPDHWLPFLPDEALCKWRDVIVDQIRPNGTPQTLKILGQTVYSGYQDLADMVNSPQRQEIELWSHFPKERVASVEHEAYEHMLRVVCDYLQLC
;
A
#
# COMPACT_ATOMS: atom_id res chain seq x y z
N MET A 1 1.95 -7.85 -1.10
CA MET A 1 1.09 -6.66 -1.19
C MET A 1 1.80 -5.63 -2.02
N PRO A 2 1.08 -4.68 -2.65
CA PRO A 2 1.69 -3.50 -3.24
C PRO A 2 2.65 -2.85 -2.25
N THR A 3 3.68 -2.21 -2.76
CA THR A 3 4.67 -1.59 -1.89
C THR A 3 4.19 -0.21 -1.44
N PRO A 4 4.82 0.38 -0.41
CA PRO A 4 4.51 1.75 0.00
C PRO A 4 4.58 2.75 -1.16
N PHE A 5 5.44 2.54 -2.16
CA PHE A 5 5.51 3.41 -3.32
C PHE A 5 4.29 3.30 -4.22
N THR A 6 3.74 2.10 -4.42
CA THR A 6 2.48 1.94 -5.15
C THR A 6 1.36 2.70 -4.44
N HIS A 7 1.24 2.59 -3.11
CA HIS A 7 0.21 3.33 -2.36
C HIS A 7 0.39 4.85 -2.48
N LEU A 8 1.61 5.37 -2.42
CA LEU A 8 1.88 6.80 -2.61
C LEU A 8 1.54 7.26 -4.03
N ILE A 9 1.86 6.47 -5.07
CA ILE A 9 1.48 6.79 -6.45
C ILE A 9 -0.04 6.76 -6.63
N LYS A 10 -0.76 5.83 -5.98
CA LYS A 10 -2.23 5.81 -6.00
C LYS A 10 -2.83 6.98 -5.23
N ALA A 11 -2.20 7.43 -4.14
CA ALA A 11 -2.57 8.66 -3.45
C ALA A 11 -2.45 9.89 -4.36
N GLN A 12 -1.34 10.01 -5.10
CA GLN A 12 -1.18 11.07 -6.11
C GLN A 12 -2.24 10.97 -7.22
N GLN A 13 -2.45 9.76 -7.75
CA GLN A 13 -3.47 9.51 -8.78
C GLN A 13 -4.86 9.95 -8.32
N LEU A 14 -5.23 9.68 -7.06
CA LEU A 14 -6.49 10.13 -6.48
C LEU A 14 -6.60 11.66 -6.40
N LEU A 15 -5.51 12.34 -6.00
CA LEU A 15 -5.48 13.80 -5.96
C LEU A 15 -5.61 14.43 -7.34
N ASP A 16 -5.18 13.75 -8.40
CA ASP A 16 -5.28 14.22 -9.78
C ASP A 16 -6.61 13.87 -10.47
N ASP A 17 -7.41 12.97 -9.88
CA ASP A 17 -8.68 12.50 -10.46
C ASP A 17 -9.81 13.54 -10.31
N GLU A 18 -10.39 13.95 -11.43
CA GLU A 18 -11.49 14.92 -11.48
C GLU A 18 -12.79 14.40 -10.85
N ARG A 19 -12.91 13.09 -10.66
CA ARG A 19 -14.05 12.47 -9.97
C ARG A 19 -13.97 12.62 -8.46
N LEU A 20 -12.80 12.94 -7.90
CA LEU A 20 -12.67 13.27 -6.49
C LEU A 20 -13.38 14.62 -6.23
N PRO A 21 -14.41 14.69 -5.36
CA PRO A 21 -15.11 15.94 -5.10
C PRO A 21 -14.16 17.05 -4.67
N VAL A 22 -14.38 18.27 -5.17
CA VAL A 22 -13.49 19.43 -4.89
C VAL A 22 -13.31 19.66 -3.38
N ALA A 23 -14.38 19.49 -2.59
CA ALA A 23 -14.30 19.60 -1.14
C ALA A 23 -13.40 18.51 -0.52
N ALA A 24 -13.52 17.26 -0.98
CA ALA A 24 -12.68 16.16 -0.53
C ALA A 24 -11.22 16.40 -0.89
N LYS A 25 -10.95 16.78 -2.15
CA LYS A 25 -9.62 17.16 -2.60
C LYS A 25 -9.03 18.29 -1.74
N GLY A 26 -9.83 19.32 -1.45
CA GLY A 26 -9.40 20.46 -0.61
C GLY A 26 -8.99 20.02 0.80
N VAL A 27 -9.78 19.16 1.44
CA VAL A 27 -9.47 18.60 2.76
C VAL A 27 -8.21 17.73 2.74
N LEU A 28 -8.06 16.85 1.75
CA LEU A 28 -6.87 16.01 1.62
C LEU A 28 -5.60 16.85 1.40
N LEU A 29 -5.68 17.91 0.58
CA LEU A 29 -4.54 18.80 0.33
C LEU A 29 -4.16 19.65 1.55
N GLN A 30 -5.13 20.02 2.38
CA GLN A 30 -4.87 20.80 3.61
C GLN A 30 -4.01 20.02 4.61
N GLU A 31 -4.21 18.71 4.71
CA GLU A 31 -3.49 17.81 5.63
C GLU A 31 -2.72 16.72 4.87
N LEU A 32 -2.12 17.09 3.73
CA LEU A 32 -1.44 16.16 2.83
C LEU A 32 -0.37 15.30 3.51
N PRO A 33 0.47 15.80 4.44
CA PRO A 33 1.39 14.95 5.22
C PRO A 33 0.69 13.76 5.89
N SER A 34 -0.44 14.03 6.56
CA SER A 34 -1.23 13.02 7.26
C SER A 34 -1.87 12.03 6.29
N PHE A 35 -2.36 12.49 5.13
CA PHE A 35 -2.90 11.62 4.08
C PHE A 35 -1.85 10.65 3.55
N LEU A 36 -0.65 11.15 3.24
CA LEU A 36 0.45 10.34 2.72
C LEU A 36 0.91 9.30 3.75
N LEU A 37 1.03 9.69 5.03
CA LEU A 37 1.36 8.73 6.08
C LEU A 37 0.27 7.67 6.25
N GLY A 38 -1.01 8.06 6.19
CA GLY A 38 -2.13 7.13 6.22
C GLY A 38 -2.03 6.05 5.14
N ASN A 39 -1.66 6.42 3.91
CA ASN A 39 -1.53 5.49 2.77
C ASN A 39 -0.43 4.43 2.96
N VAL A 40 0.49 4.60 3.89
CA VAL A 40 1.55 3.63 4.17
C VAL A 40 1.49 3.08 5.60
N ALA A 41 0.66 3.64 6.47
CA ALA A 41 0.60 3.31 7.89
C ALA A 41 0.27 1.84 8.23
N PRO A 42 -0.56 1.10 7.48
CA PRO A 42 -0.83 -0.31 7.81
C PRO A 42 0.43 -1.18 7.82
N ASP A 43 1.44 -0.85 7.02
CA ASP A 43 2.73 -1.55 6.98
C ASP A 43 3.65 -1.24 8.18
N ALA A 44 3.34 -0.23 8.99
CA ALA A 44 4.09 0.10 10.19
C ALA A 44 4.04 -1.01 11.27
N HIS A 45 3.20 -2.04 11.12
CA HIS A 45 3.24 -3.25 11.95
C HIS A 45 4.64 -3.87 12.00
N HIS A 46 5.45 -3.72 10.94
CA HIS A 46 6.85 -4.16 10.94
C HIS A 46 7.69 -3.52 12.05
N MET A 47 7.37 -2.30 12.46
CA MET A 47 8.11 -1.54 13.49
C MET A 47 7.63 -1.86 14.92
N ALA A 48 6.53 -2.61 15.06
CA ALA A 48 5.92 -2.97 16.34
C ALA A 48 5.81 -4.49 16.54
N LYS A 49 6.58 -5.29 15.79
CA LYS A 49 6.58 -6.76 15.91
C LYS A 49 6.95 -7.23 17.32
N ASP A 50 7.93 -6.59 17.94
CA ASP A 50 8.37 -6.92 19.32
C ASP A 50 7.30 -6.60 20.37
N GLN A 51 6.31 -5.78 20.01
CA GLN A 51 5.13 -5.46 20.83
C GLN A 51 3.93 -6.37 20.49
N GLY A 52 4.14 -7.40 19.67
CA GLY A 52 3.10 -8.36 19.29
C GLY A 52 2.16 -7.88 18.18
N VAL A 53 2.40 -6.71 17.58
CA VAL A 53 1.58 -6.21 16.47
C VAL A 53 1.86 -7.04 15.22
N ARG A 54 0.81 -7.67 14.68
CA ARG A 54 0.88 -8.49 13.46
C ARG A 54 0.28 -7.75 12.28
N ARG A 55 0.53 -8.26 11.06
CA ARG A 55 -0.10 -7.71 9.85
C ARG A 55 -1.62 -7.70 9.97
N GLU A 56 -2.20 -8.76 10.52
CA GLU A 56 -3.67 -8.87 10.60
C GLU A 56 -4.28 -7.89 11.61
N THR A 57 -3.49 -7.39 12.55
CA THR A 57 -3.88 -6.32 13.48
C THR A 57 -4.08 -4.99 12.76
N THR A 58 -3.29 -4.71 11.71
CA THR A 58 -3.34 -3.44 10.98
C THR A 58 -4.06 -3.55 9.63
N HIS A 59 -4.15 -4.75 9.06
CA HIS A 59 -4.79 -4.96 7.77
C HIS A 59 -6.21 -5.53 7.92
N PHE A 60 -6.62 -5.96 9.10
CA PHE A 60 -8.00 -6.41 9.38
C PHE A 60 -8.47 -7.61 8.54
N TYR A 61 -7.57 -8.41 7.96
CA TYR A 61 -7.93 -9.66 7.30
C TYR A 61 -6.79 -10.68 7.30
N HIS A 62 -7.18 -11.93 7.04
CA HIS A 62 -6.26 -13.02 6.66
C HIS A 62 -6.36 -13.26 5.15
N TYR A 63 -5.26 -13.71 4.52
CA TYR A 63 -5.28 -14.09 3.11
C TYR A 63 -6.29 -15.23 2.87
N ALA A 64 -7.22 -14.99 1.96
CA ALA A 64 -8.32 -15.89 1.62
C ALA A 64 -8.76 -15.59 0.17
N PRO A 65 -9.50 -16.51 -0.49
CA PRO A 65 -10.03 -16.25 -1.84
C PRO A 65 -11.03 -15.08 -1.87
N GLN A 66 -11.59 -14.75 -0.72
CA GLN A 66 -12.49 -13.63 -0.50
C GLN A 66 -12.19 -13.03 0.88
N ILE A 67 -12.32 -11.71 1.00
CA ILE A 67 -12.26 -10.99 2.27
C ILE A 67 -13.69 -10.58 2.63
N ASP A 68 -14.20 -11.07 3.75
CA ASP A 68 -15.53 -10.74 4.27
C ASP A 68 -15.51 -10.74 5.82
N PRO A 69 -15.86 -9.62 6.48
CA PRO A 69 -16.11 -8.30 5.89
C PRO A 69 -14.85 -7.71 5.24
N LEU A 70 -15.05 -6.77 4.31
CA LEU A 70 -13.97 -5.95 3.73
C LEU A 70 -13.18 -5.27 4.86
N ALA A 71 -11.87 -5.08 4.65
CA ALA A 71 -11.00 -4.57 5.71
C ALA A 71 -11.33 -3.11 6.06
N THR A 72 -11.69 -2.33 5.04
CA THR A 72 -12.18 -0.95 5.16
C THR A 72 -13.44 -0.84 6.02
N VAL A 73 -14.30 -1.85 5.99
CA VAL A 73 -15.49 -1.93 6.86
C VAL A 73 -15.10 -2.40 8.25
N LYS A 74 -14.27 -3.44 8.34
CA LYS A 74 -13.90 -4.07 9.61
C LYS A 74 -13.19 -3.11 10.56
N ILE A 75 -12.26 -2.28 10.07
CA ILE A 75 -11.57 -1.29 10.92
C ILE A 75 -12.55 -0.32 11.59
N LEU A 76 -13.59 0.14 10.87
CA LEU A 76 -14.58 1.07 11.41
C LEU A 76 -15.58 0.38 12.36
N GLN A 77 -15.82 -0.92 12.19
CA GLN A 77 -16.60 -1.73 13.13
C GLN A 77 -15.83 -2.01 14.42
N ASP A 78 -14.56 -2.41 14.32
CA ASP A 78 -13.70 -2.73 15.45
C ASP A 78 -13.29 -1.46 16.23
N TYR A 79 -13.16 -0.32 15.53
CA TYR A 79 -12.75 0.97 16.09
C TYR A 79 -13.67 2.12 15.64
N PRO A 80 -14.91 2.22 16.16
CA PRO A 80 -15.88 3.25 15.76
C PRO A 80 -15.39 4.69 15.97
N GLN A 81 -14.45 4.91 16.90
CA GLN A 81 -13.81 6.20 17.12
C GLN A 81 -12.99 6.70 15.91
N LEU A 82 -12.66 5.82 14.96
CA LEU A 82 -12.00 6.17 13.70
C LEU A 82 -12.99 6.63 12.61
N SER A 83 -14.30 6.65 12.87
CA SER A 83 -15.28 7.24 11.94
C SER A 83 -15.03 8.74 11.77
N ALA A 84 -15.20 9.25 10.55
CA ALA A 84 -15.05 10.67 10.22
C ALA A 84 -15.90 11.60 11.11
N THR A 85 -17.06 11.13 11.58
CA THR A 85 -17.96 11.89 12.46
C THR A 85 -17.48 11.96 13.91
N GLN A 86 -16.62 11.04 14.34
CA GLN A 86 -16.10 10.96 15.71
C GLN A 86 -14.78 11.72 15.85
N ILE A 87 -13.99 11.82 14.77
CA ILE A 87 -12.71 12.52 14.78
C ILE A 87 -12.91 14.03 14.61
N GLN A 88 -12.45 14.81 15.58
CA GLN A 88 -12.55 16.28 15.56
C GLN A 88 -11.42 16.96 14.79
N ARG A 89 -10.19 16.44 14.87
CA ARG A 89 -9.03 17.06 14.22
C ARG A 89 -8.95 16.64 12.75
N LEU A 90 -8.67 17.61 11.88
CA LEU A 90 -8.66 17.39 10.43
C LEU A 90 -7.52 16.46 10.01
N ASP A 91 -6.32 16.65 10.57
CA ASP A 91 -5.13 15.84 10.32
C ASP A 91 -5.38 14.36 10.59
N HIS A 92 -5.98 14.03 11.73
CA HIS A 92 -6.33 12.66 12.11
C HIS A 92 -7.39 12.07 11.18
N ARG A 93 -8.41 12.86 10.80
CA ARG A 93 -9.45 12.40 9.87
C ARG A 93 -8.85 12.08 8.51
N VAL A 94 -7.98 12.94 8.00
CA VAL A 94 -7.31 12.78 6.71
C VAL A 94 -6.30 11.62 6.74
N PHE A 95 -5.61 11.42 7.86
CA PHE A 95 -4.80 10.22 8.09
C PHE A 95 -5.63 8.94 7.96
N VAL A 96 -6.80 8.86 8.60
CA VAL A 96 -7.67 7.68 8.48
C VAL A 96 -8.19 7.50 7.05
N ALA A 97 -8.48 8.57 6.32
CA ALA A 97 -8.83 8.47 4.90
C ALA A 97 -7.70 7.82 4.07
N GLY A 98 -6.45 8.19 4.34
CA GLY A 98 -5.28 7.53 3.75
C GLY A 98 -5.13 6.07 4.17
N TYR A 99 -5.40 5.76 5.44
CA TYR A 99 -5.38 4.38 5.95
C TYR A 99 -6.40 3.49 5.24
N LEU A 100 -7.62 4.00 5.06
CA LEU A 100 -8.67 3.29 4.34
C LEU A 100 -8.35 3.14 2.85
N ALA A 101 -7.73 4.14 2.22
CA ALA A 101 -7.22 4.03 0.86
C ALA A 101 -6.20 2.90 0.70
N HIS A 102 -5.28 2.75 1.66
CA HIS A 102 -4.36 1.62 1.68
C HIS A 102 -5.11 0.29 1.75
N LEU A 103 -6.00 0.13 2.74
CA LEU A 103 -6.76 -1.13 2.92
C LEU A 103 -7.59 -1.48 1.69
N ALA A 104 -8.22 -0.49 1.05
CA ALA A 104 -9.01 -0.64 -0.16
C ALA A 104 -8.19 -1.23 -1.32
N ILE A 105 -6.96 -0.77 -1.50
CA ILE A 105 -6.07 -1.36 -2.51
C ILE A 105 -5.69 -2.80 -2.10
N ASP A 106 -5.33 -2.97 -0.82
CA ASP A 106 -4.77 -4.20 -0.30
C ASP A 106 -5.76 -5.37 -0.33
N GLU A 107 -7.04 -5.13 -0.06
CA GLU A 107 -8.05 -6.20 -0.07
C GLU A 107 -8.31 -6.75 -1.48
N ILE A 108 -8.33 -5.90 -2.50
CA ILE A 108 -8.42 -6.33 -3.91
C ILE A 108 -7.12 -7.04 -4.32
N TRP A 109 -5.96 -6.52 -3.94
CA TRP A 109 -4.69 -7.15 -4.28
C TRP A 109 -4.49 -8.52 -3.63
N ALA A 110 -4.98 -8.69 -2.39
CA ALA A 110 -4.89 -9.94 -1.66
C ALA A 110 -5.68 -11.07 -2.34
N THR A 111 -6.86 -10.75 -2.86
CA THR A 111 -7.77 -11.70 -3.51
C THR A 111 -7.40 -11.92 -4.99
N GLU A 112 -7.08 -10.86 -5.71
CA GLU A 112 -6.91 -10.92 -7.18
C GLU A 112 -5.45 -11.18 -7.63
N VAL A 113 -4.47 -11.01 -6.74
CA VAL A 113 -3.04 -11.24 -7.04
C VAL A 113 -2.43 -12.25 -6.09
N VAL A 114 -2.40 -11.96 -4.78
CA VAL A 114 -1.68 -12.80 -3.81
C VAL A 114 -2.25 -14.21 -3.78
N TYR A 115 -3.58 -14.34 -3.71
CA TYR A 115 -4.22 -15.65 -3.68
C TYR A 115 -3.91 -16.49 -4.94
N PRO A 116 -4.07 -15.99 -6.18
CA PRO A 116 -3.64 -16.69 -7.38
C PRO A 116 -2.16 -17.10 -7.42
N PHE A 117 -1.24 -16.25 -6.94
CA PHE A 117 0.18 -16.64 -6.89
C PHE A 117 0.45 -17.73 -5.83
N TRP A 118 -0.26 -17.75 -4.70
CA TRP A 118 -0.03 -18.77 -3.67
C TRP A 118 -0.69 -20.11 -4.03
N PHE A 119 -1.90 -20.06 -4.59
CA PHE A 119 -2.77 -21.22 -4.78
C PHE A 119 -3.04 -21.59 -6.24
N GLY A 120 -2.42 -20.89 -7.20
CA GLY A 120 -2.55 -21.21 -8.63
C GLY A 120 -1.98 -22.58 -8.99
N GLU A 121 -2.49 -23.14 -10.09
CA GLU A 121 -2.17 -24.50 -10.56
C GLU A 121 -0.93 -24.56 -11.49
N TRP A 122 -0.21 -23.46 -11.67
CA TRP A 122 0.96 -23.38 -12.54
C TRP A 122 2.27 -23.36 -11.74
N GLY A 123 3.29 -24.02 -12.28
CA GLY A 123 4.61 -24.14 -11.66
C GLY A 123 4.58 -24.78 -10.25
N ASP A 124 5.74 -24.84 -9.62
CA ASP A 124 5.85 -25.15 -8.21
C ASP A 124 5.74 -23.88 -7.33
N ARG A 125 5.71 -24.09 -6.01
CA ARG A 125 5.60 -23.00 -5.04
C ARG A 125 6.76 -22.00 -5.14
N GLN A 126 7.97 -22.44 -5.45
CA GLN A 126 9.13 -21.56 -5.57
C GLN A 126 9.04 -20.71 -6.82
N GLN A 127 8.63 -21.30 -7.95
CA GLN A 127 8.40 -20.58 -9.21
C GLN A 127 7.33 -19.49 -9.05
N ARG A 128 6.19 -19.80 -8.42
CA ARG A 128 5.15 -18.80 -8.18
C ARG A 128 5.59 -17.72 -7.20
N HIS A 129 6.29 -18.08 -6.13
CA HIS A 129 6.83 -17.10 -5.17
C HIS A 129 7.86 -16.17 -5.82
N PHE A 130 8.72 -16.72 -6.67
CA PHE A 130 9.69 -15.95 -7.45
C PHE A 130 8.99 -15.00 -8.41
N ALA A 131 8.02 -15.47 -9.19
CA ALA A 131 7.24 -14.65 -10.10
C ALA A 131 6.43 -13.55 -9.38
N PHE A 132 5.84 -13.85 -8.22
CA PHE A 132 5.18 -12.83 -7.41
C PHE A 132 6.16 -11.75 -6.94
N THR A 133 7.32 -12.17 -6.42
CA THR A 133 8.36 -11.27 -5.94
C THR A 133 8.93 -10.43 -7.09
N SER A 134 9.03 -11.03 -8.27
CA SER A 134 9.38 -10.41 -9.55
C SER A 134 8.40 -9.30 -9.92
N LEU A 135 7.10 -9.59 -9.87
CA LEU A 135 6.04 -8.60 -10.09
C LEU A 135 6.17 -7.44 -9.11
N MET A 136 6.38 -7.72 -7.83
CA MET A 136 6.47 -6.67 -6.82
C MET A 136 7.70 -5.79 -7.00
N ALA A 137 8.85 -6.36 -7.35
CA ALA A 137 10.04 -5.58 -7.68
C ALA A 137 9.87 -4.71 -8.94
N LEU A 138 9.16 -5.21 -9.96
CA LEU A 138 8.87 -4.46 -11.19
C LEU A 138 7.94 -3.27 -10.94
N LEU A 139 6.86 -3.49 -10.19
CA LEU A 139 5.91 -2.43 -9.85
C LEU A 139 6.55 -1.38 -8.92
N ASP A 140 7.33 -1.82 -7.94
CA ASP A 140 8.05 -0.91 -7.04
C ASP A 140 9.02 -0.01 -7.80
N LYS A 141 9.82 -0.58 -8.72
CA LYS A 141 10.72 0.20 -9.58
C LYS A 141 9.94 1.22 -10.42
N ARG A 142 8.86 0.79 -11.08
CA ARG A 142 7.98 1.66 -11.89
C ARG A 142 7.42 2.82 -11.07
N ASP A 143 6.95 2.54 -9.85
CA ASP A 143 6.28 3.52 -9.01
C ASP A 143 7.28 4.46 -8.33
N TYR A 144 8.46 3.97 -7.97
CA TYR A 144 9.56 4.79 -7.49
C TYR A 144 10.02 5.81 -8.54
N GLU A 145 10.17 5.39 -9.80
CA GLU A 145 10.57 6.28 -10.92
C GLU A 145 9.53 7.41 -11.17
N ARG A 146 8.30 7.23 -10.72
CA ARG A 146 7.19 8.20 -10.86
C ARG A 146 6.95 9.02 -9.59
N MET A 147 7.72 8.78 -8.52
CA MET A 147 7.49 9.40 -7.21
C MET A 147 7.57 10.93 -7.31
N PRO A 148 6.55 11.68 -6.85
CA PRO A 148 6.62 13.14 -6.84
C PRO A 148 7.75 13.63 -5.95
N SER A 149 8.57 14.56 -6.44
CA SER A 149 9.77 15.05 -5.74
C SER A 149 9.48 15.70 -4.38
N GLY A 150 8.28 16.25 -4.18
CA GLY A 150 7.85 16.86 -2.93
C GLY A 150 7.39 15.87 -1.84
N PHE A 151 7.19 14.59 -2.17
CA PHE A 151 6.63 13.63 -1.22
C PHE A 151 7.57 13.35 -0.03
N TYR A 152 8.88 13.45 -0.24
CA TYR A 152 9.87 13.41 0.84
C TYR A 152 9.58 14.48 1.91
N ASP A 153 9.53 15.76 1.51
CA ASP A 153 9.33 16.88 2.44
C ASP A 153 7.94 16.85 3.09
N LEU A 154 6.93 16.40 2.35
CA LEU A 154 5.55 16.31 2.84
C LEU A 154 5.41 15.18 3.87
N LEU A 155 5.86 13.98 3.54
CA LEU A 155 5.72 12.82 4.43
C LEU A 155 6.49 13.01 5.73
N GLN A 156 7.67 13.64 5.69
CA GLN A 156 8.47 13.94 6.88
C GLN A 156 7.75 14.84 7.90
N ARG A 157 6.81 15.68 7.46
CA ARG A 157 6.04 16.61 8.30
C ARG A 157 4.83 15.96 8.99
N ALA A 158 4.51 14.70 8.68
CA ALA A 158 3.40 14.02 9.33
C ALA A 158 3.74 13.78 10.80
N GLU A 159 2.91 14.27 11.72
CA GLU A 159 3.13 14.15 13.17
C GLU A 159 1.98 13.35 13.81
N PRO A 160 2.09 12.02 13.87
CA PRO A 160 1.11 11.18 14.58
C PRO A 160 0.94 11.63 16.03
N ASP A 161 -0.33 11.73 16.45
CA ASP A 161 -0.70 12.07 17.82
C ASP A 161 -1.90 11.20 18.24
N HIS A 162 -1.58 10.00 18.72
CA HIS A 162 -2.53 8.98 19.17
C HIS A 162 -3.58 8.64 18.12
N TRP A 163 -3.18 8.63 16.84
CA TRP A 163 -4.11 8.46 15.74
C TRP A 163 -4.68 7.05 15.62
N LEU A 164 -4.01 6.03 16.17
CA LEU A 164 -4.47 4.63 16.12
C LEU A 164 -4.52 4.01 17.52
N PRO A 165 -5.59 3.29 17.88
CA PRO A 165 -5.71 2.62 19.17
C PRO A 165 -4.97 1.27 19.23
N PHE A 166 -4.49 0.77 18.09
CA PHE A 166 -3.89 -0.57 17.94
C PHE A 166 -2.44 -0.52 17.46
N LEU A 167 -1.90 0.67 17.18
CA LEU A 167 -0.54 0.86 16.73
C LEU A 167 0.02 2.15 17.36
N PRO A 168 1.15 2.09 18.08
CA PRO A 168 1.69 3.26 18.75
C PRO A 168 2.32 4.25 17.76
N ASP A 169 2.29 5.53 18.10
CA ASP A 169 2.89 6.60 17.28
C ASP A 169 4.37 6.39 17.03
N GLU A 170 5.10 5.81 17.98
CA GLU A 170 6.52 5.47 17.79
C GLU A 170 6.73 4.55 16.58
N ALA A 171 5.84 3.58 16.37
CA ALA A 171 5.92 2.69 15.22
C ALA A 171 5.57 3.41 13.91
N LEU A 172 4.57 4.32 13.94
CA LEU A 172 4.22 5.17 12.80
C LEU A 172 5.38 6.10 12.41
N CYS A 173 6.02 6.76 13.38
CA CYS A 173 7.17 7.62 13.16
C CYS A 173 8.37 6.84 12.60
N LYS A 174 8.72 5.69 13.20
CA LYS A 174 9.79 4.83 12.68
C LYS A 174 9.52 4.39 11.24
N TRP A 175 8.28 4.02 10.94
CA TRP A 175 7.91 3.61 9.60
C TRP A 175 7.96 4.75 8.59
N ARG A 176 7.40 5.91 8.95
CA ARG A 176 7.51 7.16 8.18
C ARG A 176 8.98 7.43 7.82
N ASP A 177 9.87 7.36 8.80
CA ASP A 177 11.29 7.67 8.62
C ASP A 177 11.97 6.65 7.69
N VAL A 178 11.62 5.35 7.78
CA VAL A 178 12.10 4.32 6.83
C VAL A 178 11.67 4.60 5.39
N ILE A 179 10.46 5.10 5.17
CA ILE A 179 9.99 5.46 3.82
C ILE A 179 10.67 6.75 3.35
N VAL A 180 10.71 7.77 4.20
CA VAL A 180 11.39 9.06 3.94
C VAL A 180 12.86 8.84 3.54
N ASP A 181 13.59 7.98 4.24
CA ASP A 181 14.98 7.67 3.92
C ASP A 181 15.18 7.03 2.54
N GLN A 182 14.17 6.32 2.04
CA GLN A 182 14.19 5.69 0.72
C GLN A 182 13.83 6.65 -0.40
N ILE A 183 12.91 7.60 -0.17
CA ILE A 183 12.40 8.52 -1.20
C ILE A 183 13.05 9.91 -1.18
N ARG A 184 13.91 10.21 -0.21
CA ARG A 184 14.66 11.47 -0.17
C ARG A 184 15.53 11.65 -1.42
N PRO A 185 15.97 12.88 -1.74
CA PRO A 185 16.94 13.08 -2.82
C PRO A 185 18.18 12.19 -2.66
N ASN A 186 18.50 11.42 -3.70
CA ASN A 186 19.56 10.38 -3.69
C ASN A 186 19.31 9.21 -2.72
N GLY A 187 18.07 9.03 -2.25
CA GLY A 187 17.60 7.85 -1.55
C GLY A 187 17.70 6.60 -2.43
N THR A 188 17.73 5.44 -1.79
CA THR A 188 17.82 4.16 -2.48
C THR A 188 16.71 3.24 -1.99
N PRO A 189 15.77 2.85 -2.86
CA PRO A 189 14.78 1.81 -2.58
C PRO A 189 15.43 0.56 -2.02
N GLN A 190 14.90 0.04 -0.92
CA GLN A 190 15.37 -1.20 -0.33
C GLN A 190 14.54 -2.41 -0.77
N THR A 191 13.43 -2.21 -1.51
CA THR A 191 12.49 -3.26 -1.91
C THR A 191 13.19 -4.44 -2.55
N LEU A 192 14.03 -4.21 -3.58
CA LEU A 192 14.72 -5.30 -4.27
C LEU A 192 15.63 -6.11 -3.33
N LYS A 193 16.33 -5.43 -2.41
CA LYS A 193 17.18 -6.07 -1.40
C LYS A 193 16.36 -6.91 -0.41
N ILE A 194 15.25 -6.36 0.09
CA ILE A 194 14.35 -7.03 1.03
C ILE A 194 13.69 -8.25 0.37
N LEU A 195 13.11 -8.05 -0.82
CA LEU A 195 12.47 -9.10 -1.60
C LEU A 195 13.45 -10.20 -2.00
N GLY A 196 14.68 -9.84 -2.38
CA GLY A 196 15.76 -10.76 -2.71
C GLY A 196 16.16 -11.71 -1.57
N GLN A 197 15.90 -11.35 -0.30
CA GLN A 197 16.14 -12.22 0.85
C GLN A 197 15.07 -13.32 1.00
N THR A 198 13.92 -13.16 0.34
CA THR A 198 12.78 -14.08 0.48
C THR A 198 12.73 -15.15 -0.60
N VAL A 199 13.48 -14.97 -1.70
CA VAL A 199 13.55 -15.92 -2.81
C VAL A 199 14.81 -16.76 -2.70
N TYR A 200 14.70 -18.05 -3.04
CA TYR A 200 15.82 -18.99 -2.90
C TYR A 200 17.02 -18.62 -3.79
N SER A 201 16.78 -18.12 -4.99
CA SER A 201 17.83 -17.72 -5.94
C SER A 201 18.56 -16.43 -5.54
N GLY A 202 18.02 -15.68 -4.58
CA GLY A 202 18.64 -14.50 -4.01
C GLY A 202 18.48 -13.21 -4.82
N TYR A 203 19.10 -12.15 -4.31
CA TYR A 203 19.01 -10.79 -4.83
C TYR A 203 19.44 -10.64 -6.29
N GLN A 204 20.59 -11.21 -6.68
CA GLN A 204 21.16 -10.99 -8.01
C GLN A 204 20.25 -11.57 -9.11
N ASP A 205 19.71 -12.77 -8.90
CA ASP A 205 18.83 -13.40 -9.87
C ASP A 205 17.50 -12.63 -10.02
N LEU A 206 16.94 -12.13 -8.91
CA LEU A 206 15.77 -11.25 -8.95
C LEU A 206 16.07 -9.95 -9.72
N ALA A 207 17.23 -9.33 -9.48
CA ALA A 207 17.66 -8.13 -10.18
C ALA A 207 17.84 -8.36 -11.69
N ASP A 208 18.42 -9.50 -12.07
CA ASP A 208 18.63 -9.88 -13.48
C ASP A 208 17.30 -10.14 -14.18
N MET A 209 16.35 -10.81 -13.51
CA MET A 209 14.97 -10.99 -14.01
C MET A 209 14.30 -9.63 -14.24
N VAL A 210 14.41 -8.69 -13.28
CA VAL A 210 13.75 -7.37 -13.37
C VAL A 210 14.26 -6.59 -14.58
N ASN A 211 15.52 -6.78 -14.97
CA ASN A 211 16.14 -6.06 -16.08
C ASN A 211 16.13 -6.83 -17.42
N SER A 212 15.49 -8.00 -17.51
CA SER A 212 15.45 -8.82 -18.72
C SER A 212 14.02 -8.98 -19.25
N PRO A 213 13.60 -8.25 -20.31
CA PRO A 213 12.26 -8.39 -20.90
C PRO A 213 11.92 -9.82 -21.31
N GLN A 214 12.92 -10.59 -21.79
CA GLN A 214 12.75 -11.99 -22.17
C GLN A 214 12.43 -12.86 -20.96
N ARG A 215 13.15 -12.68 -19.84
CA ARG A 215 12.86 -13.42 -18.60
C ARG A 215 11.52 -13.00 -18.02
N GLN A 216 11.20 -11.70 -18.00
CA GLN A 216 9.91 -11.23 -17.53
C GLN A 216 8.75 -11.88 -18.30
N GLU A 217 8.88 -12.04 -19.62
CA GLU A 217 7.86 -12.70 -20.44
C GLU A 217 7.67 -14.17 -20.04
N ILE A 218 8.77 -14.92 -19.94
CA ILE A 218 8.74 -16.36 -19.70
C ILE A 218 8.33 -16.67 -18.25
N GLU A 219 8.93 -15.99 -17.27
CA GLU A 219 8.86 -16.34 -15.86
C GLU A 219 7.72 -15.62 -15.11
N LEU A 220 7.12 -14.59 -15.70
CA LEU A 220 6.05 -13.82 -15.08
C LEU A 220 4.85 -13.60 -16.02
N TRP A 221 5.02 -12.94 -17.16
CA TRP A 221 3.88 -12.49 -17.97
C TRP A 221 3.12 -13.63 -18.67
N SER A 222 3.79 -14.74 -18.96
CA SER A 222 3.14 -15.97 -19.46
C SER A 222 2.14 -16.59 -18.46
N HIS A 223 2.30 -16.29 -17.17
CA HIS A 223 1.51 -16.85 -16.07
C HIS A 223 0.55 -15.84 -15.45
N PHE A 224 0.95 -14.56 -15.42
CA PHE A 224 0.14 -13.47 -14.89
C PHE A 224 0.21 -12.28 -15.86
N PRO A 225 -0.67 -12.22 -16.88
CA PRO A 225 -0.57 -11.25 -17.97
C PRO A 225 -0.59 -9.78 -17.49
N LYS A 226 0.06 -8.90 -18.25
CA LYS A 226 0.12 -7.45 -17.93
C LYS A 226 -1.27 -6.82 -17.91
N GLU A 227 -2.17 -7.27 -18.78
CA GLU A 227 -3.56 -6.82 -18.85
C GLU A 227 -4.31 -7.18 -17.56
N ARG A 228 -3.97 -8.32 -16.95
CA ARG A 228 -4.54 -8.72 -15.65
C ARG A 228 -4.04 -7.81 -14.55
N VAL A 229 -2.74 -7.49 -14.50
CA VAL A 229 -2.19 -6.50 -13.56
C VAL A 229 -2.92 -5.16 -13.71
N ALA A 230 -3.03 -4.66 -14.94
CA ALA A 230 -3.70 -3.38 -15.21
C ALA A 230 -5.18 -3.38 -14.79
N SER A 231 -5.90 -4.48 -15.04
CA SER A 231 -7.29 -4.66 -14.61
C SER A 231 -7.41 -4.62 -13.08
N VAL A 232 -6.54 -5.32 -12.36
CA VAL A 232 -6.56 -5.33 -10.89
C VAL A 232 -6.19 -3.95 -10.34
N GLU A 233 -5.17 -3.28 -10.90
CA GLU A 233 -4.80 -1.93 -10.48
C GLU A 233 -5.92 -0.90 -10.72
N HIS A 234 -6.72 -1.10 -11.76
CA HIS A 234 -7.90 -0.28 -12.02
C HIS A 234 -9.00 -0.57 -11.00
N GLU A 235 -9.34 -1.84 -10.76
CA GLU A 235 -10.37 -2.23 -9.79
C GLU A 235 -10.03 -1.76 -8.37
N ALA A 236 -8.79 -2.00 -7.93
CA ALA A 236 -8.28 -1.54 -6.64
C ALA A 236 -8.39 -0.02 -6.50
N TYR A 237 -8.10 0.72 -7.57
CA TYR A 237 -8.21 2.17 -7.58
C TYR A 237 -9.66 2.67 -7.54
N GLU A 238 -10.56 2.08 -8.33
CA GLU A 238 -11.99 2.42 -8.29
C GLU A 238 -12.59 2.15 -6.89
N HIS A 239 -12.16 1.07 -6.24
CA HIS A 239 -12.54 0.79 -4.87
C HIS A 239 -11.98 1.81 -3.88
N MET A 240 -10.69 2.17 -3.97
CA MET A 240 -10.06 3.23 -3.19
C MET A 240 -10.78 4.57 -3.32
N LEU A 241 -11.06 5.03 -4.55
CA LEU A 241 -11.74 6.30 -4.81
C LEU A 241 -13.09 6.35 -4.09
N ARG A 242 -13.90 5.30 -4.25
CA ARG A 242 -15.20 5.19 -3.59
C ARG A 242 -15.07 5.20 -2.06
N VAL A 243 -14.16 4.40 -1.49
CA VAL A 243 -13.96 4.35 -0.03
C VAL A 243 -13.54 5.69 0.54
N VAL A 244 -12.62 6.40 -0.12
CA VAL A 244 -12.18 7.73 0.35
C VAL A 244 -13.31 8.75 0.27
N CYS A 245 -14.06 8.76 -0.83
CA CYS A 245 -15.24 9.63 -0.99
C CYS A 245 -16.30 9.33 0.07
N ASP A 246 -16.64 8.06 0.27
CA ASP A 246 -17.65 7.59 1.22
C ASP A 246 -17.24 7.82 2.66
N TYR A 247 -15.94 7.80 2.98
CA TYR A 247 -15.46 8.07 4.32
C TYR A 247 -15.44 9.57 4.64
N LEU A 248 -15.00 10.40 3.69
CA LEU A 248 -14.95 11.84 3.93
C LEU A 248 -16.35 12.48 3.94
N GLN A 249 -17.38 11.82 3.39
CA GLN A 249 -18.80 12.21 3.47
C GLN A 249 -19.05 13.71 3.27
N LEU A 250 -18.37 14.29 2.28
CA LEU A 250 -18.58 15.66 1.85
C LEU A 250 -19.69 15.69 0.80
N CYS A 251 -20.91 15.44 1.27
CA CYS A 251 -22.14 15.92 0.64
C CYS A 251 -22.47 17.31 1.17
#